data_AF-A0A2K0WW19-F1
#
_entry.id   AF-A0A2K0WW19-F1
#
_cell.length_a   1.000
_cell.length_b   1.000
_cell.length_c   1.000
_cell.angle_alpha   90.00
_cell.angle_beta   90.00
_cell.angle_gamma   90.00
#
_symmetry.space_group_name_H-M   'P 1'
#
loop_
_entity.id
_entity.type
_entity.pdbx_description
1 polymer ?
#
loop_
_entity_poly.entity_id
_entity_poly.type
_entity_poly.pdbx_seq_one_letter_code
_entity_poly.pdbx_strand_id
1 'polypeptide(L)'
;MAIAFDTGLLDTGVYLGINGPKEHMIQFRKKTTCAPTRIPDLWVPYQDGSDNFTALRAGPYEGPGNITLKFNTRIRDENVGYVTGFAVIDPGATSASLDVWQPTHPFKHDDAILTLHAILPNVGYLGPVNDPMFLASGKSKKMNIGKTVYYSDYFITSLVCLDQVQVCNQNNRKCSSLTHNTEVFRQGQTNLDLNSQQLGVLKRVIFSLMDSTTYHSGIAPLGSTGFTTGKRTSVQQCHLPATPG
;
A
#
# COMPACT_ATOMS: atom_id res chain seq x y z
N MET A 1 -2.27 -15.54 0.72
CA MET A 1 -3.46 -14.91 1.31
C MET A 1 -3.46 -13.45 0.88
N ALA A 2 -4.57 -12.93 0.38
CA ALA A 2 -4.72 -11.54 0.00
C ALA A 2 -5.96 -10.98 0.70
N ILE A 3 -5.92 -9.70 1.06
CA ILE A 3 -7.05 -8.95 1.58
C ILE A 3 -7.54 -7.99 0.49
N ALA A 4 -8.84 -7.90 0.31
CA ALA A 4 -9.44 -6.98 -0.65
C ALA A 4 -10.50 -6.13 0.06
N PHE A 5 -10.40 -4.82 -0.12
CA PHE A 5 -11.39 -3.84 0.31
C PHE A 5 -12.06 -3.28 -0.93
N ASP A 6 -13.38 -3.35 -0.96
CA ASP A 6 -14.18 -2.89 -2.08
C ASP A 6 -15.34 -2.08 -1.53
N THR A 7 -15.41 -0.81 -1.92
CA THR A 7 -16.47 0.07 -1.44
C THR A 7 -17.83 -0.25 -2.05
N GLY A 8 -17.87 -1.04 -3.13
CA GLY A 8 -19.00 -1.02 -4.04
C GLY A 8 -19.17 0.36 -4.68
N LEU A 9 -20.30 0.58 -5.36
CA LEU A 9 -20.64 1.87 -5.95
C LEU A 9 -21.20 2.83 -4.89
N LEU A 10 -20.44 3.88 -4.60
CA LEU A 10 -20.79 4.97 -3.70
C LEU A 10 -21.28 6.18 -4.49
N ASP A 11 -22.44 6.72 -4.10
CA ASP A 11 -22.99 7.97 -4.65
C ASP A 11 -22.23 9.19 -4.09
N THR A 12 -21.72 10.05 -4.98
CA THR A 12 -20.90 11.19 -4.54
C THR A 12 -21.69 12.24 -3.76
N GLY A 13 -22.97 12.42 -4.05
CA GLY A 13 -23.82 13.36 -3.33
C GLY A 13 -24.08 12.89 -1.89
N VAL A 14 -24.32 11.59 -1.72
CA VAL A 14 -24.61 10.98 -0.42
C VAL A 14 -23.35 10.82 0.44
N TYR A 15 -22.29 10.23 -0.11
CA TYR A 15 -21.14 9.78 0.69
C TYR A 15 -20.02 10.80 0.80
N LEU A 16 -19.91 11.72 -0.17
CA LEU A 16 -18.88 12.77 -0.16
C LEU A 16 -19.43 14.16 0.15
N GLY A 17 -20.76 14.29 0.33
CA GLY A 17 -21.42 15.57 0.62
C GLY A 17 -21.27 16.59 -0.51
N ILE A 18 -21.13 16.13 -1.76
CA ILE A 18 -21.07 17.04 -2.91
C ILE A 18 -22.47 17.58 -3.15
N ASN A 19 -22.66 18.87 -2.85
CA ASN A 19 -23.95 19.54 -2.97
C ASN A 19 -24.35 19.70 -4.45
N GLY A 20 -25.55 19.22 -4.78
CA GLY A 20 -26.17 19.43 -6.08
C GLY A 20 -27.33 18.47 -6.36
N PRO A 21 -28.07 18.69 -7.45
CA PRO A 21 -29.06 17.75 -7.95
C PRO A 21 -28.48 16.36 -8.23
N LYS A 22 -29.30 15.32 -8.07
CA LYS A 22 -28.88 13.92 -8.24
C LYS A 22 -28.37 13.63 -9.66
N GLU A 23 -28.97 14.26 -10.65
CA GLU A 23 -28.57 14.17 -12.06
C GLU A 23 -27.18 14.74 -12.38
N HIS A 24 -26.61 15.51 -11.46
CA HIS A 24 -25.24 16.04 -11.55
C HIS A 24 -24.22 15.16 -10.82
N MET A 25 -24.69 14.14 -10.09
CA MET A 25 -23.83 13.22 -9.34
C MET A 25 -23.38 12.05 -10.20
N ILE A 26 -22.28 11.45 -9.75
CA ILE A 26 -21.74 10.20 -10.28
C ILE A 26 -21.69 9.18 -9.16
N GLN A 27 -21.48 7.92 -9.51
CA GLN A 27 -21.09 6.91 -8.54
C GLN A 27 -19.63 6.54 -8.77
N PHE A 28 -18.90 6.25 -7.70
CA PHE A 28 -17.53 5.75 -7.79
C PHE A 28 -17.36 4.51 -6.92
N ARG A 29 -16.42 3.65 -7.31
CA ARG A 29 -16.01 2.47 -6.56
C ARG A 29 -14.50 2.49 -6.46
N LYS A 30 -13.97 2.23 -5.27
CA LYS A 30 -12.55 1.98 -5.05
C LYS A 30 -12.38 0.53 -4.61
N LYS A 31 -11.46 -0.17 -5.26
CA LYS A 31 -11.04 -1.52 -4.89
C LYS A 31 -9.55 -1.52 -4.61
N THR A 32 -9.18 -1.91 -3.40
CA THR A 32 -7.80 -2.07 -2.98
C THR A 32 -7.56 -3.54 -2.65
N THR A 33 -6.59 -4.18 -3.30
CA THR A 33 -6.20 -5.56 -3.00
C THR A 33 -4.75 -5.60 -2.55
N CYS A 34 -4.48 -6.11 -1.35
CA CYS A 34 -3.14 -6.21 -0.81
C CYS A 34 -2.80 -7.65 -0.42
N ALA A 35 -1.56 -8.07 -0.63
CA ALA A 35 -1.08 -9.39 -0.22
C ALA A 35 0.33 -9.31 0.35
N PRO A 36 0.61 -10.00 1.48
CA PRO A 36 1.98 -10.33 1.86
C PRO A 36 2.62 -11.13 0.73
N THR A 37 3.67 -10.58 0.14
CA THR A 37 4.31 -11.13 -1.05
C THR A 37 5.70 -11.62 -0.68
N ARG A 38 5.92 -12.93 -0.76
CA ARG A 38 7.25 -13.51 -0.61
C ARG A 38 7.91 -13.59 -1.97
N ILE A 39 8.97 -12.79 -2.12
CA ILE A 39 9.77 -12.68 -3.34
C ILE A 39 11.26 -12.83 -3.01
N PRO A 40 11.66 -13.92 -2.33
CA PRO A 40 13.05 -14.08 -1.88
C PRO A 40 14.04 -14.04 -3.06
N ASP A 41 13.64 -14.55 -4.22
CA ASP A 41 14.48 -14.59 -5.43
C ASP A 41 14.74 -13.21 -6.03
N LEU A 42 13.92 -12.20 -5.67
CA LEU A 42 14.10 -10.82 -6.12
C LEU A 42 14.88 -9.97 -5.12
N TRP A 43 14.96 -10.37 -3.86
CA TRP A 43 15.78 -9.72 -2.84
C TRP A 43 17.19 -10.32 -2.84
N VAL A 44 18.12 -9.63 -3.50
CA VAL A 44 19.48 -10.13 -3.72
C VAL A 44 20.53 -9.34 -2.92
N PRO A 45 21.66 -9.94 -2.57
CA PRO A 45 22.82 -9.20 -2.11
C PRO A 45 23.26 -8.17 -3.16
N TYR A 46 23.59 -6.96 -2.72
CA TYR A 46 24.10 -5.90 -3.56
C TYR A 46 25.24 -5.18 -2.84
N GLN A 47 26.34 -4.94 -3.52
CA GLN A 47 27.48 -4.20 -2.97
C GLN A 47 27.58 -2.85 -3.67
N ASP A 48 27.71 -1.80 -2.86
CA ASP A 48 27.90 -0.43 -3.34
C ASP A 48 29.11 0.15 -2.61
N GLY A 49 30.26 0.16 -3.30
CA GLY A 49 31.55 0.47 -2.68
C GLY A 49 31.89 -0.50 -1.54
N SER A 50 32.02 0.02 -0.32
CA SER A 50 32.36 -0.76 0.89
C SER A 50 31.15 -1.26 1.68
N ASP A 51 29.93 -0.88 1.27
CA ASP A 51 28.70 -1.18 1.98
C ASP A 51 27.95 -2.35 1.35
N ASN A 52 27.39 -3.20 2.22
CA ASN A 52 26.57 -4.34 1.82
C ASN A 52 25.09 -4.00 1.96
N PHE A 53 24.33 -4.25 0.91
CA PHE A 53 22.89 -4.03 0.82
C PHE A 53 22.16 -5.34 0.51
N THR A 54 20.87 -5.35 0.82
CA THR A 54 19.90 -6.23 0.18
C THR A 54 19.03 -5.39 -0.75
N ALA A 55 19.02 -5.72 -2.03
CA ALA A 55 18.35 -4.95 -3.08
C ALA A 55 17.23 -5.75 -3.73
N LEU A 56 16.11 -5.07 -4.03
CA LEU A 56 15.01 -5.62 -4.78
C LEU A 56 15.26 -5.46 -6.28
N ARG A 57 15.25 -6.56 -7.01
CA ARG A 57 15.30 -6.59 -8.47
C ARG A 57 13.92 -6.72 -9.09
N ALA A 58 13.17 -5.63 -9.08
CA ALA A 58 11.82 -5.58 -9.65
C ALA A 58 11.69 -4.48 -10.72
N GLY A 59 12.79 -4.09 -11.35
CA GLY A 59 12.85 -3.00 -12.33
C GLY A 59 13.54 -1.74 -11.80
N PRO A 60 14.05 -0.86 -12.68
CA PRO A 60 14.79 0.34 -12.29
C PRO A 60 13.86 1.41 -11.69
N TYR A 61 14.34 2.09 -10.65
CA TYR A 61 13.75 3.35 -10.16
C TYR A 61 14.32 4.57 -10.91
N GLU A 62 15.62 4.54 -11.28
CA GLU A 62 16.33 5.56 -12.05
C GLU A 62 17.45 4.92 -12.90
N GLY A 63 17.69 5.44 -14.11
CA GLY A 63 18.86 5.10 -14.95
C GLY A 63 18.95 3.65 -15.47
N PRO A 64 20.10 3.27 -16.06
CA PRO A 64 20.33 1.89 -16.50
C PRO A 64 20.53 0.99 -15.28
N GLY A 65 19.62 0.03 -15.07
CA GLY A 65 19.70 -0.88 -13.95
C GLY A 65 18.46 -1.76 -13.83
N ASN A 66 18.41 -2.56 -12.76
CA ASN A 66 17.27 -3.40 -12.43
C ASN A 66 17.04 -3.41 -10.91
N ILE A 67 17.29 -2.28 -10.23
CA ILE A 67 17.11 -2.16 -8.77
C ILE A 67 15.98 -1.18 -8.49
N THR A 68 15.05 -1.64 -7.67
CA THR A 68 13.86 -0.87 -7.25
C THR A 68 14.06 -0.26 -5.86
N LEU A 69 14.54 -1.07 -4.91
CA LEU A 69 14.80 -0.68 -3.52
C LEU A 69 16.13 -1.28 -3.07
N LYS A 70 16.83 -0.63 -2.14
CA LYS A 70 17.99 -1.22 -1.45
C LYS A 70 18.02 -0.81 0.01
N PHE A 71 18.35 -1.75 0.89
CA PHE A 71 18.50 -1.53 2.32
C PHE A 71 19.90 -1.92 2.76
N ASN A 72 20.59 -1.05 3.50
CA ASN A 72 21.90 -1.36 4.05
C ASN A 72 21.75 -2.47 5.10
N THR A 73 22.58 -3.49 5.02
CA THR A 73 22.55 -4.64 5.94
C THR A 73 22.98 -4.27 7.37
N ARG A 74 23.74 -3.18 7.55
CA ARG A 74 24.12 -2.63 8.87
C ARG A 74 22.93 -2.21 9.72
N ILE A 75 21.75 -1.99 9.13
CA ILE A 75 20.53 -1.63 9.87
C ILE A 75 20.17 -2.65 10.97
N ARG A 76 20.65 -3.90 10.85
CA ARG A 76 20.49 -4.94 11.88
C ARG A 76 21.21 -4.61 13.18
N ASP A 77 22.30 -3.87 13.11
CA ASP A 77 23.11 -3.48 14.27
C ASP A 77 22.60 -2.19 14.91
N GLU A 78 21.66 -1.50 14.25
CA GLU A 78 21.06 -0.28 14.74
C GLU A 78 19.87 -0.57 15.67
N ASN A 79 19.68 0.26 16.69
CA ASN A 79 18.55 0.17 17.64
C ASN A 79 17.24 0.75 17.06
N VAL A 80 16.96 0.44 15.80
CA VAL A 80 15.72 0.84 15.10
C VAL A 80 14.80 -0.38 15.04
N GLY A 81 13.58 -0.27 15.57
CA GLY A 81 12.67 -1.41 15.66
C GLY A 81 12.16 -1.90 14.31
N TYR A 82 11.65 -1.00 13.47
CA TYR A 82 11.18 -1.33 12.13
C TYR A 82 11.68 -0.29 11.14
N VAL A 83 12.16 -0.75 10.00
CA VAL A 83 12.48 0.11 8.85
C VAL A 83 11.57 -0.22 7.70
N THR A 84 11.11 0.81 6.99
CA THR A 84 10.18 0.67 5.88
C THR A 84 10.73 1.36 4.65
N GLY A 85 10.46 0.81 3.47
CA GLY A 85 10.62 1.50 2.19
C GLY A 85 9.45 1.15 1.27
N PHE A 86 9.32 1.88 0.17
CA PHE A 86 8.23 1.69 -0.75
C PHE A 86 8.62 2.05 -2.17
N ALA A 87 7.94 1.46 -3.14
CA ALA A 87 7.97 1.86 -4.54
C ALA A 87 6.54 1.93 -5.08
N VAL A 88 6.26 2.91 -5.92
CA VAL A 88 4.93 3.17 -6.47
C VAL A 88 5.02 3.32 -7.97
N ILE A 89 4.02 2.81 -8.67
CA ILE A 89 3.84 3.05 -10.09
C ILE A 89 2.36 3.30 -10.38
N ASP A 90 2.10 4.42 -11.04
CA ASP A 90 0.82 4.72 -11.68
C ASP A 90 1.04 4.66 -13.21
N PRO A 91 0.47 3.67 -13.92
CA PRO A 91 0.65 3.50 -15.36
C PRO A 91 0.26 4.74 -16.19
N GLY A 92 -0.61 5.59 -15.65
CA GLY A 92 -1.10 6.79 -16.31
C GLY A 92 -0.44 8.09 -15.85
N ALA A 93 0.58 8.04 -14.99
CA ALA A 93 1.30 9.25 -14.59
C ALA A 93 2.14 9.78 -15.75
N THR A 94 1.85 11.00 -16.22
CA THR A 94 2.56 11.64 -17.34
C THR A 94 3.78 12.45 -16.91
N SER A 95 4.28 12.29 -15.68
CA SER A 95 5.50 12.99 -15.27
C SER A 95 6.72 12.31 -15.88
N ALA A 96 7.29 12.97 -16.89
CA ALA A 96 8.62 12.75 -17.42
C ALA A 96 9.75 13.07 -16.41
N SER A 97 9.56 12.74 -15.13
CA SER A 97 10.66 12.66 -14.16
C SER A 97 11.31 11.29 -14.33
N LEU A 98 12.63 11.25 -14.43
CA LEU A 98 13.45 10.04 -14.59
C LEU A 98 13.36 9.08 -13.38
N ASP A 99 12.52 9.39 -12.39
CA ASP A 99 12.43 8.77 -11.06
C ASP A 99 11.15 7.92 -10.90
N VAL A 100 10.63 7.39 -12.01
CA VAL A 100 9.43 6.52 -12.00
C VAL A 100 9.89 5.08 -12.07
N TRP A 101 9.56 4.29 -11.05
CA TRP A 101 9.80 2.85 -11.04
C TRP A 101 9.17 2.18 -12.27
N GLN A 102 9.99 1.47 -13.04
CA GLN A 102 9.54 0.70 -14.20
C GLN A 102 9.45 -0.79 -13.82
N PRO A 103 8.30 -1.29 -13.36
CA PRO A 103 8.19 -2.64 -12.85
C PRO A 103 8.40 -3.69 -13.94
N THR A 104 9.15 -4.74 -13.59
CA THR A 104 9.21 -5.97 -14.39
C THR A 104 8.15 -6.98 -13.91
N HIS A 105 7.92 -8.05 -14.68
CA HIS A 105 7.07 -9.14 -14.23
C HIS A 105 7.57 -9.72 -12.88
N PRO A 106 6.71 -10.01 -11.90
CA PRO A 106 5.23 -10.02 -11.96
C PRO A 106 4.54 -8.71 -11.55
N PHE A 107 5.27 -7.62 -11.31
CA PHE A 107 4.69 -6.35 -10.80
C PHE A 107 4.18 -5.41 -11.89
N LYS A 108 4.30 -5.79 -13.16
CA LYS A 108 3.78 -4.98 -14.26
C LYS A 108 2.26 -5.14 -14.36
N HIS A 109 1.53 -4.07 -14.03
CA HIS A 109 0.08 -3.97 -14.13
C HIS A 109 -0.29 -2.68 -14.85
N ASP A 110 -1.20 -2.76 -15.83
CA ASP A 110 -1.66 -1.60 -16.62
C ASP A 110 -3.05 -1.10 -16.16
N ASP A 111 -3.71 -1.85 -15.27
CA ASP A 111 -5.08 -1.65 -14.80
C ASP A 111 -5.16 -1.25 -13.32
N ALA A 112 -4.05 -0.90 -12.68
CA ALA A 112 -4.02 -0.54 -11.27
C ALA A 112 -2.83 0.36 -10.96
N ILE A 113 -2.96 1.17 -9.91
CA ILE A 113 -1.79 1.76 -9.24
C ILE A 113 -1.22 0.68 -8.33
N LEU A 114 0.05 0.35 -8.50
CA LEU A 114 0.73 -0.62 -7.67
C LEU A 114 1.61 0.10 -6.64
N THR A 115 1.47 -0.30 -5.39
CA THR A 115 2.37 0.08 -4.30
C THR A 115 3.02 -1.17 -3.72
N LEU A 116 4.36 -1.21 -3.72
CA LEU A 116 5.14 -2.20 -3.01
C LEU A 116 5.66 -1.58 -1.73
N HIS A 117 5.34 -2.17 -0.58
CA HIS A 117 5.93 -1.83 0.70
C HIS A 117 6.94 -2.91 1.10
N ALA A 118 8.11 -2.50 1.56
CA ALA A 118 9.11 -3.35 2.19
C ALA A 118 9.20 -3.00 3.67
N ILE A 119 9.15 -4.01 4.53
CA ILE A 119 9.22 -3.88 5.98
C ILE A 119 10.38 -4.74 6.49
N LEU A 120 11.26 -4.13 7.26
CA LEU A 120 12.42 -4.75 7.90
C LEU A 120 12.16 -4.80 9.40
N PRO A 121 11.69 -5.95 9.93
CA PRO A 121 11.52 -6.14 11.36
C PRO A 121 12.88 -6.38 12.02
N ASN A 122 13.27 -5.46 12.90
CA ASN A 122 14.46 -5.55 13.74
C ASN A 122 14.09 -5.51 15.24
N VAL A 123 12.98 -6.18 15.58
CA VAL A 123 12.52 -6.38 16.96
C VAL A 123 12.54 -7.85 17.33
N GLY A 124 12.57 -8.09 18.65
CA GLY A 124 12.34 -9.40 19.23
C GLY A 124 10.92 -9.52 19.79
N TYR A 125 10.29 -10.67 19.58
CA TYR A 125 8.96 -11.02 20.05
C TYR A 125 9.06 -11.90 21.31
N LEU A 126 8.14 -11.69 22.27
CA LEU A 126 8.12 -12.46 23.54
C LEU A 126 7.51 -13.87 23.38
N GLY A 127 7.00 -14.19 22.20
CA GLY A 127 6.47 -15.49 21.82
C GLY A 127 6.54 -15.67 20.30
N PRO A 128 6.28 -16.89 19.80
CA PRO A 128 6.27 -17.16 18.37
C PRO A 128 5.14 -16.39 17.67
N VAL A 129 5.42 -15.89 16.47
CA VAL A 129 4.47 -15.12 15.63
C VAL A 129 4.19 -15.90 14.36
N ASN A 130 2.91 -16.19 14.10
CA ASN A 130 2.43 -16.92 12.92
C ASN A 130 1.80 -16.01 11.84
N ASP A 131 1.94 -14.69 11.97
CA ASP A 131 1.53 -13.72 10.95
C ASP A 131 2.49 -13.79 9.75
N PRO A 132 2.03 -14.00 8.50
CA PRO A 132 2.90 -14.04 7.33
C PRO A 132 3.78 -12.81 7.13
N MET A 133 3.34 -11.63 7.59
CA MET A 133 4.10 -10.37 7.50
C MET A 133 5.23 -10.29 8.54
N PHE A 134 4.99 -10.84 9.73
CA PHE A 134 5.86 -10.71 10.91
C PHE A 134 6.32 -12.07 11.45
N LEU A 135 6.39 -13.10 10.58
CA LEU A 135 6.62 -14.46 11.00
C LEU A 135 7.91 -14.55 11.81
N ALA A 136 7.80 -15.06 13.03
CA ALA A 136 8.92 -15.21 13.95
C ALA A 136 8.72 -16.51 14.71
N SER A 137 9.11 -17.61 14.09
CA SER A 137 8.88 -18.96 14.64
C SER A 137 10.12 -19.84 14.57
N GLY A 138 11.05 -19.57 13.64
CA GLY A 138 12.24 -20.38 13.41
C GLY A 138 13.47 -19.94 14.21
N LYS A 139 13.62 -18.65 14.52
CA LYS A 139 14.79 -18.11 15.24
C LYS A 139 14.43 -17.65 16.64
N SER A 140 15.06 -18.22 17.66
CA SER A 140 14.90 -17.77 19.05
C SER A 140 16.23 -17.73 19.81
N LYS A 141 16.32 -16.84 20.80
CA LYS A 141 17.46 -16.70 21.71
C LYS A 141 16.95 -16.64 23.15
N LYS A 142 17.55 -17.46 24.03
CA LYS A 142 17.36 -17.33 25.47
C LYS A 142 18.17 -16.13 25.97
N MET A 143 17.48 -15.18 26.60
CA MET A 143 18.08 -14.02 27.24
C MET A 143 18.54 -14.39 28.67
N ASN A 144 19.53 -13.66 29.20
CA ASN A 144 20.04 -13.86 30.56
C ASN A 144 18.97 -13.68 31.66
N ILE A 145 17.84 -13.06 31.33
CA ILE A 145 16.67 -12.89 32.21
C ILE A 145 15.68 -14.07 32.15
N GLY A 146 16.08 -15.22 31.62
CA GLY A 146 15.25 -16.42 31.51
C GLY A 146 14.14 -16.37 30.45
N LYS A 147 14.00 -15.26 29.72
CA LYS A 147 13.01 -15.11 28.65
C LYS A 147 13.56 -15.59 27.31
N THR A 148 12.72 -16.25 26.53
CA THR A 148 13.01 -16.58 25.13
C THR A 148 12.48 -15.46 24.25
N VAL A 149 13.35 -14.95 23.37
CA VAL A 149 13.00 -13.92 22.38
C VAL A 149 13.02 -14.54 21.00
N TYR A 150 11.96 -14.36 20.24
CA TYR A 150 11.82 -14.82 18.85
C TYR A 150 12.15 -13.67 17.91
N TYR A 151 12.83 -13.96 16.81
CA TYR A 151 13.17 -12.96 15.80
C TYR A 151 12.48 -13.31 14.49
N SER A 152 12.25 -12.28 13.67
CA SER A 152 11.69 -12.47 12.34
C SER A 152 12.49 -13.50 11.54
N ASP A 153 11.75 -14.39 10.89
CA ASP A 153 12.31 -15.40 9.99
C ASP A 153 12.84 -14.75 8.70
N TYR A 154 12.31 -13.56 8.34
CA TYR A 154 12.70 -12.77 7.18
C TYR A 154 13.55 -11.57 7.55
N PHE A 155 14.52 -11.23 6.70
CA PHE A 155 15.19 -9.94 6.80
C PHE A 155 14.30 -8.80 6.28
N ILE A 156 13.60 -9.05 5.18
CA ILE A 156 12.65 -8.12 4.56
C ILE A 156 11.36 -8.90 4.28
N THR A 157 10.24 -8.34 4.66
CA THR A 157 8.90 -8.77 4.24
C THR A 157 8.35 -7.74 3.25
N SER A 158 7.66 -8.18 2.21
CA SER A 158 7.00 -7.28 1.25
C SER A 158 5.47 -7.38 1.33
N LEU A 159 4.78 -6.26 1.17
CA LEU A 159 3.34 -6.15 0.97
C LEU A 159 3.10 -5.44 -0.36
N VAL A 160 2.40 -6.09 -1.28
CA VAL A 160 2.04 -5.48 -2.57
C VAL A 160 0.56 -5.16 -2.55
N CYS A 161 0.22 -3.92 -2.91
CA CYS A 161 -1.12 -3.41 -2.99
C CYS A 161 -1.43 -2.92 -4.41
N LEU A 162 -2.63 -3.23 -4.89
CA LEU A 162 -3.20 -2.74 -6.13
C LEU A 162 -4.41 -1.87 -5.81
N ASP A 163 -4.39 -0.62 -6.24
CA ASP A 163 -5.50 0.32 -6.15
C ASP A 163 -6.15 0.50 -7.53
N GLN A 164 -7.45 0.19 -7.61
CA GLN A 164 -8.26 0.37 -8.80
C GLN A 164 -9.51 1.17 -8.45
N VAL A 165 -9.98 1.94 -9.42
CA VAL A 165 -11.16 2.79 -9.31
C VAL A 165 -12.09 2.55 -10.49
N GLN A 166 -13.37 2.83 -10.30
CA GLN A 166 -14.39 2.78 -11.33
C GLN A 166 -15.36 3.94 -11.12
N VAL A 167 -15.81 4.57 -12.19
CA VAL A 167 -16.82 5.61 -12.15
C VAL A 167 -18.01 5.21 -13.01
N CYS A 168 -19.22 5.50 -12.54
CA CYS A 168 -20.45 5.27 -13.26
C CYS A 168 -21.26 6.56 -13.38
N ASN A 169 -21.84 6.76 -14.56
CA ASN A 169 -22.86 7.76 -14.78
C ASN A 169 -24.19 7.25 -14.21
N GLN A 170 -24.73 7.97 -13.24
CA GLN A 170 -25.96 7.55 -12.56
C GLN A 170 -27.20 7.65 -13.44
N ASN A 171 -27.17 8.50 -14.48
CA ASN A 171 -28.32 8.80 -15.34
C ASN A 171 -28.56 7.70 -16.38
N ASN A 172 -27.50 7.04 -16.86
CA ASN A 172 -27.58 6.02 -17.91
C ASN A 172 -26.96 4.67 -17.50
N ARG A 173 -26.41 4.56 -16.28
CA ARG A 173 -25.76 3.37 -15.72
C ARG A 173 -24.54 2.87 -16.49
N LYS A 174 -23.96 3.67 -17.39
CA LYS A 174 -22.67 3.37 -18.02
C LYS A 174 -21.55 3.55 -17.02
N CYS A 175 -20.63 2.59 -16.97
CA CYS A 175 -19.49 2.59 -16.06
C CYS A 175 -18.18 2.46 -16.83
N SER A 176 -17.11 3.04 -16.29
CA SER A 176 -15.75 2.75 -16.74
C SER A 176 -15.39 1.31 -16.43
N SER A 177 -14.31 0.80 -17.03
CA SER A 177 -13.63 -0.37 -16.49
C SER A 177 -13.08 -0.05 -15.09
N LEU A 178 -12.83 -1.09 -14.30
CA LEU A 178 -12.09 -0.98 -13.06
C LEU A 178 -10.60 -0.84 -13.40
N THR A 179 -10.02 0.34 -13.17
CA THR A 179 -8.65 0.66 -13.59
C THR A 179 -8.02 1.78 -12.75
N HIS A 180 -6.80 2.22 -13.05
CA HIS A 180 -6.12 3.34 -12.41
C HIS A 180 -6.80 4.71 -12.68
N ASN A 181 -6.45 5.71 -11.86
CA ASN A 181 -7.12 7.01 -11.80
C ASN A 181 -7.14 7.76 -13.15
N THR A 182 -6.00 7.82 -13.84
CA THR A 182 -5.88 8.54 -15.12
C THR A 182 -6.76 7.94 -16.20
N GLU A 183 -6.77 6.61 -16.33
CA GLU A 183 -7.59 5.94 -17.34
C GLU A 183 -9.08 6.04 -17.03
N VAL A 184 -9.49 5.96 -15.75
CA VAL A 184 -10.89 6.22 -15.38
C VAL A 184 -11.31 7.65 -15.72
N PHE A 185 -10.46 8.63 -15.46
CA PHE A 185 -10.74 10.02 -15.84
C PHE A 185 -10.92 10.14 -17.36
N ARG A 186 -10.02 9.55 -18.15
CA ARG A 186 -10.09 9.54 -19.62
C ARG A 186 -11.39 8.88 -20.12
N GLN A 187 -11.77 7.73 -19.56
CA GLN A 187 -13.02 7.05 -19.91
C GLN A 187 -14.24 7.88 -19.52
N GLY A 188 -14.21 8.56 -18.37
CA GLY A 188 -15.27 9.47 -17.94
C GLY A 188 -15.49 10.63 -18.92
N GLN A 189 -14.44 11.14 -19.53
CA GLN A 189 -14.50 12.22 -20.53
C GLN A 189 -15.03 11.75 -21.90
N THR A 190 -14.85 10.48 -22.26
CA THR A 190 -15.04 10.02 -23.64
C THR A 190 -16.15 8.97 -23.82
N ASN A 191 -16.39 8.13 -22.81
CA ASN A 191 -17.16 6.89 -22.97
C ASN A 191 -18.39 6.77 -22.06
N LEU A 192 -18.56 7.67 -21.09
CA LEU A 192 -19.62 7.57 -20.07
C LEU A 192 -20.79 8.55 -20.26
N ASP A 193 -20.74 9.40 -21.30
CA ASP A 193 -21.75 10.43 -21.59
C ASP A 193 -22.07 11.32 -20.37
N LEU A 194 -21.04 11.75 -19.64
CA LEU A 194 -21.20 12.62 -18.48
C LEU A 194 -21.56 14.04 -18.94
N ASN A 195 -22.50 14.68 -18.24
CA ASN A 195 -22.76 16.12 -18.43
C ASN A 195 -21.65 16.97 -17.80
N SER A 196 -21.64 18.27 -18.10
CA SER A 196 -20.60 19.21 -17.63
C SER A 196 -20.45 19.24 -16.11
N GLN A 197 -21.55 19.10 -15.37
CA GLN A 197 -21.57 19.10 -13.91
C GLN A 197 -20.97 17.79 -13.37
N GLN A 198 -21.35 16.65 -13.94
CA GLN A 198 -20.78 15.33 -13.62
C GLN A 198 -19.30 15.26 -13.92
N LEU A 199 -18.82 15.91 -15.00
CA LEU A 199 -17.38 16.03 -15.29
C LEU A 199 -16.64 16.84 -14.22
N GLY A 200 -17.28 17.90 -13.69
CA GLY A 200 -16.75 18.65 -12.55
C GLY A 200 -16.63 17.80 -11.29
N VAL A 201 -17.65 16.99 -10.99
CA VAL A 201 -17.64 16.03 -9.87
C VAL A 201 -16.56 14.97 -10.08
N LEU A 202 -16.49 14.36 -11.26
CA LEU A 202 -15.49 13.37 -11.64
C LEU A 202 -14.08 13.91 -11.39
N LYS A 203 -13.77 15.11 -11.88
CA LYS A 203 -12.46 15.74 -11.68
C LYS A 203 -12.12 15.80 -10.19
N ARG A 204 -13.04 16.30 -9.36
CA ARG A 204 -12.83 16.43 -7.91
C ARG A 204 -12.59 15.08 -7.24
N VAL A 205 -13.41 14.08 -7.58
CA VAL A 205 -13.30 12.72 -7.03
C VAL A 205 -11.97 12.07 -7.42
N ILE A 206 -11.56 12.16 -8.69
CA ILE A 206 -10.29 11.57 -9.15
C ILE A 206 -9.10 12.24 -8.46
N PHE A 207 -9.08 13.57 -8.33
CA PHE A 207 -8.02 14.26 -7.58
C PHE A 207 -7.91 13.75 -6.14
N SER A 208 -9.04 13.60 -5.42
CA SER A 208 -9.02 13.04 -4.06
C SER A 208 -8.60 11.57 -4.01
N LEU A 209 -8.92 10.77 -5.04
CA LEU A 209 -8.54 9.37 -5.12
C LEU A 209 -7.03 9.18 -5.37
N MET A 210 -6.36 10.13 -6.01
CA MET A 210 -4.89 10.12 -6.16
C MET A 210 -4.19 10.19 -4.79
N ASP A 211 -4.69 11.02 -3.88
CA ASP A 211 -4.18 11.13 -2.50
C ASP A 211 -4.66 10.02 -1.58
N SER A 212 -5.63 9.21 -2.03
CA SER A 212 -6.20 8.11 -1.25
C SER A 212 -5.60 6.75 -1.58
N THR A 213 -4.52 6.68 -2.37
CA THR A 213 -3.84 5.41 -2.68
C THR A 213 -3.19 4.80 -1.44
N THR A 214 -2.89 3.50 -1.49
CA THR A 214 -2.20 2.78 -0.41
C THR A 214 -0.82 3.35 -0.10
N TYR A 215 -0.17 3.94 -1.10
CA TYR A 215 1.03 4.75 -0.92
C TYR A 215 0.83 5.88 0.10
N HIS A 216 -0.14 6.75 -0.12
CA HIS A 216 -0.42 7.91 0.73
C HIS A 216 -1.07 7.52 2.07
N SER A 217 -1.82 6.40 2.11
CA SER A 217 -2.67 6.03 3.24
C SER A 217 -2.01 5.08 4.26
N GLY A 218 -0.93 4.38 3.90
CA GLY A 218 -0.57 3.12 4.58
C GLY A 218 0.68 3.13 5.44
N ILE A 219 1.87 3.24 4.84
CA ILE A 219 3.12 2.87 5.53
C ILE A 219 4.24 3.91 5.30
N ALA A 220 4.20 4.66 4.20
CA ALA A 220 5.26 5.60 3.84
C ALA A 220 5.35 6.83 4.79
N PRO A 221 4.24 7.51 5.16
CA PRO A 221 4.32 8.67 6.07
C PRO A 221 4.08 8.32 7.54
N LEU A 222 3.30 7.25 7.84
CA LEU A 222 2.78 6.94 9.18
C LEU A 222 3.17 5.53 9.68
N GLY A 223 3.71 4.67 8.83
CA GLY A 223 4.02 3.28 9.18
C GLY A 223 5.19 3.18 10.15
N SER A 224 6.24 3.95 9.95
CA SER A 224 7.41 3.96 10.84
C SER A 224 7.03 4.41 12.27
N THR A 225 6.12 5.37 12.44
CA THR A 225 5.60 5.79 13.76
C THR A 225 4.59 4.79 14.32
N GLY A 226 3.67 4.27 13.51
CA GLY A 226 2.71 3.23 13.95
C GLY A 226 3.39 1.95 14.44
N PHE A 227 4.39 1.43 13.71
CA PHE A 227 5.12 0.22 14.10
C PHE A 227 6.14 0.44 15.25
N THR A 228 6.53 1.68 15.54
CA THR A 228 7.45 2.01 16.65
C THR A 228 6.75 2.29 17.98
N THR A 229 5.41 2.45 18.01
CA THR A 229 4.64 2.70 19.25
C THR A 229 4.52 1.49 20.21
N GLY A 230 5.41 0.51 20.10
CA GLY A 230 5.52 -0.65 20.99
C GLY A 230 6.03 -0.36 22.42
N LYS A 231 6.18 0.90 22.84
CA LYS A 231 6.41 1.28 24.24
C LYS A 231 5.52 2.45 24.63
N ARG A 232 4.55 2.16 25.52
CA ARG A 232 3.59 3.06 26.20
C ARG A 232 2.20 3.22 25.56
N THR A 233 1.51 2.11 25.32
CA THR A 233 0.05 2.10 25.53
C THR A 233 -0.31 0.90 26.38
N SER A 234 -0.51 1.15 27.66
CA SER A 234 -1.33 0.30 28.51
C SER A 234 -2.65 0.13 27.76
N VAL A 235 -2.95 -1.09 27.31
CA VAL A 235 -4.28 -1.41 26.78
C VAL A 235 -5.24 -1.30 27.96
N GLN A 236 -5.86 -0.14 28.09
CA GLN A 236 -7.03 0.00 28.94
C GLN A 236 -8.16 -0.68 28.18
N GLN A 237 -8.41 -1.96 28.51
CA GLN A 237 -9.62 -2.66 28.11
C GLN A 237 -10.83 -1.82 28.50
N CYS A 238 -11.55 -1.28 27.52
CA CYS A 238 -12.90 -0.78 27.72
C CYS A 238 -13.77 -1.98 28.13
N HIS A 239 -13.98 -2.17 29.42
CA HIS A 239 -15.05 -3.01 29.95
C HIS A 239 -16.37 -2.33 29.60
N LEU A 240 -17.17 -2.98 28.75
CA LEU A 240 -18.58 -2.64 28.59
C LEU A 240 -19.33 -3.10 29.85
N PRO A 241 -20.17 -2.26 30.47
CA PRO A 241 -20.97 -2.67 31.62
C PRO A 241 -22.04 -3.68 31.17
N ALA A 242 -22.07 -4.83 31.83
CA ALA A 242 -23.17 -5.78 31.72
C ALA A 242 -24.45 -5.14 32.30
N THR A 243 -25.54 -5.22 31.55
CA THR A 243 -26.88 -4.82 32.00
C THR A 243 -27.37 -5.73 33.14
N PRO A 244 -28.06 -5.20 34.16
CA PRO A 244 -28.60 -6.00 35.24
C PRO A 244 -29.90 -6.69 34.78
N GLY A 245 -29.99 -7.99 35.06
CA GLY A 245 -31.23 -8.75 35.16
C GLY A 245 -31.52 -9.07 36.61
#